data_AF-A0A6S7I4K8-F1
#
_entry.id   AF-A0A6S7I4K8-F1
#
_cell.length_a   1.000
_cell.length_b   1.000
_cell.length_c   1.000
_cell.angle_alpha   90.00
_cell.angle_beta   90.00
_cell.angle_gamma   90.00
#
_symmetry.space_group_name_H-M   'P 1'
#
loop_
_entity.id
_entity.type
_entity.pdbx_description
1 polymer ?
#
loop_
_entity_poly.entity_id
_entity_poly.type
_entity_poly.pdbx_seq_one_letter_code
_entity_poly.pdbx_strand_id
1 'polypeptide(L)'
;MRQREDQVFAQVLINVRIANYSEEDIALLKSREISKSDVSYPTESRYVFKTNKDVVKYNSGHLRKLTARLFHIKAIYKKKDVNTGLIDVVISTKPSETGGLREVVSVAVGARIMLIVNIDVSHGLANGVCGSVVGIDSTDDNVHAILVQFDSRRVGVKAIAESHQYRQTYLTAVPIKRQDVQFYTGRGRRSVQAIRTQFPLTLAWACTIHKVQGKTLDSIVVSMKGRGRFMPGQAYVATFLKEGQLLRENEQILPETRCFRADRPSLLGRGGGLMTFASTELSPLRYNLEIQGLEYFALAVTKDTTQVNIVSIYRPPSMIPSTFNEKFHNLVNQLRRNILTIILGDFNIDLLQFPNHDIVQYMNQLGFYQFVKVPTTDYGPILDHVYINSNDLVVVEIVDTYHSDHDYCLFL
;
A
#
# COMPACT_ATOMS: atom_id res chain seq x y z
N MET A 1 10.67 -1.43 -16.15
CA MET A 1 9.28 -1.76 -16.38
C MET A 1 8.97 -3.10 -15.76
N ARG A 2 7.71 -3.30 -15.37
CA ARG A 2 7.21 -4.57 -14.81
C ARG A 2 6.78 -5.57 -15.90
N GLN A 3 6.57 -5.10 -17.14
CA GLN A 3 6.09 -5.89 -18.28
C GLN A 3 7.12 -5.88 -19.41
N ARG A 4 8.00 -6.87 -19.48
CA ARG A 4 9.18 -6.77 -20.37
C ARG A 4 9.31 -7.85 -21.41
N GLU A 5 8.59 -8.94 -21.20
CA GLU A 5 8.42 -9.99 -22.19
C GLU A 5 7.47 -9.57 -23.31
N ASP A 6 6.68 -8.50 -23.10
CA ASP A 6 5.70 -7.98 -24.05
C ASP A 6 5.96 -6.48 -24.26
N GLN A 7 7.00 -6.18 -25.04
CA GLN A 7 7.38 -4.79 -25.38
C GLN A 7 6.23 -4.04 -26.06
N VAL A 8 5.45 -4.73 -26.87
CA VAL A 8 4.27 -4.18 -27.54
C VAL A 8 3.26 -3.73 -26.48
N PHE A 9 2.93 -4.58 -25.51
CA PHE A 9 2.01 -4.23 -24.43
C PHE A 9 2.56 -3.14 -23.50
N ALA A 10 3.86 -3.17 -23.21
CA ALA A 10 4.51 -2.12 -22.42
C ALA A 10 4.41 -0.75 -23.09
N GLN A 11 4.58 -0.69 -24.41
CA GLN A 11 4.41 0.54 -25.19
C GLN A 11 2.95 1.02 -25.18
N VAL A 12 1.99 0.11 -25.38
CA VAL A 12 0.56 0.41 -25.26
C VAL A 12 0.25 1.01 -23.89
N LEU A 13 0.83 0.48 -22.81
CA LEU A 13 0.65 1.02 -21.47
C LEU A 13 1.19 2.44 -21.33
N ILE A 14 2.40 2.70 -21.85
CA ILE A 14 2.99 4.05 -21.83
C ILE A 14 2.07 5.03 -22.57
N ASN A 15 1.62 4.66 -23.76
CA ASN A 15 0.73 5.43 -24.62
C ASN A 15 -0.60 5.74 -23.91
N VAL A 16 -1.22 4.72 -23.29
CA VAL A 16 -2.45 4.88 -22.49
C VAL A 16 -2.23 5.78 -21.28
N ARG A 17 -1.06 5.71 -20.61
CA ARG A 17 -0.73 6.54 -19.44
C ARG A 17 -0.74 8.03 -19.76
N ILE A 18 -0.16 8.41 -20.89
CA ILE A 18 -0.05 9.80 -21.34
C ILE A 18 -1.24 10.24 -22.20
N ALA A 19 -2.26 9.39 -22.33
CA ALA A 19 -3.43 9.60 -23.18
C ALA A 19 -3.11 9.83 -24.68
N ASN A 20 -1.99 9.28 -25.17
CA ASN A 20 -1.54 9.35 -26.55
C ASN A 20 -1.44 7.92 -27.12
N TYR A 21 -2.58 7.33 -27.50
CA TYR A 21 -2.71 5.95 -27.96
C TYR A 21 -3.19 5.87 -29.41
N SER A 22 -2.66 4.91 -30.18
CA SER A 22 -3.03 4.66 -31.57
C SER A 22 -4.25 3.75 -31.71
N GLU A 23 -4.79 3.61 -32.92
CA GLU A 23 -5.83 2.61 -33.20
C GLU A 23 -5.34 1.17 -32.98
N GLU A 24 -4.05 0.92 -33.22
CA GLU A 24 -3.39 -0.38 -32.99
C GLU A 24 -3.32 -0.70 -31.49
N ASP A 25 -3.05 0.29 -30.64
CA ASP A 25 -3.08 0.16 -29.18
C ASP A 25 -4.48 -0.25 -28.69
N ILE A 26 -5.52 0.39 -29.23
CA ILE A 26 -6.91 0.05 -28.92
C ILE A 26 -7.26 -1.36 -29.40
N ALA A 27 -6.84 -1.74 -30.62
CA ALA A 27 -7.06 -3.08 -31.15
C ALA A 27 -6.41 -4.17 -30.29
N LEU A 28 -5.20 -3.90 -29.78
CA LEU A 28 -4.50 -4.81 -28.87
C LEU A 28 -5.17 -4.92 -27.49
N LEU A 29 -5.77 -3.85 -26.98
CA LEU A 29 -6.56 -3.93 -25.74
C LEU A 29 -7.88 -4.69 -25.96
N LYS A 30 -8.54 -4.47 -27.11
CA LYS A 30 -9.76 -5.18 -27.49
C LYS A 30 -9.53 -6.67 -27.76
N SER A 31 -8.36 -7.07 -28.26
CA SER A 31 -8.04 -8.49 -28.46
C SER A 31 -7.94 -9.26 -27.14
N ARG A 32 -7.80 -8.56 -26.01
CA ARG A 32 -7.83 -9.14 -24.65
C ARG A 32 -9.21 -9.09 -24.00
N GLU A 33 -10.23 -8.57 -24.70
CA GLU A 33 -11.61 -8.67 -24.25
C GLU A 33 -12.09 -10.11 -24.38
N ILE A 34 -12.53 -10.68 -23.27
CA ILE A 34 -12.99 -12.06 -23.19
C ILE A 34 -14.42 -12.10 -22.67
N SER A 35 -15.26 -12.89 -23.34
CA SER A 35 -16.64 -13.15 -22.92
C SER A 35 -16.69 -14.31 -21.94
N LYS A 36 -17.69 -14.29 -21.06
CA LYS A 36 -17.98 -15.41 -20.14
C LYS A 36 -18.40 -16.70 -20.86
N SER A 37 -18.76 -16.60 -22.13
CA SER A 37 -19.12 -17.73 -23.00
C SER A 37 -17.90 -18.41 -23.64
N ASP A 38 -16.71 -17.81 -23.52
CA ASP A 38 -15.52 -18.31 -24.21
C ASP A 38 -14.91 -19.50 -23.47
N VAL A 39 -14.46 -20.51 -24.21
CA VAL A 39 -13.85 -21.74 -23.66
C VAL A 39 -12.55 -21.43 -22.91
N SER A 40 -11.84 -20.38 -23.30
CA SER A 40 -10.59 -19.90 -22.67
C SER A 40 -10.83 -19.00 -21.46
N TYR A 41 -12.08 -18.82 -21.01
CA TYR A 41 -12.39 -17.92 -19.91
C TYR A 41 -11.73 -18.39 -18.61
N PRO A 42 -10.86 -17.57 -17.98
CA PRO A 42 -10.05 -18.04 -16.86
C PRO A 42 -10.87 -18.01 -15.57
N THR A 43 -11.65 -19.06 -15.34
CA THR A 43 -12.56 -19.22 -14.18
C THR A 43 -11.85 -19.18 -12.84
N GLU A 44 -10.60 -19.67 -12.79
CA GLU A 44 -9.77 -19.72 -11.59
C GLU A 44 -9.04 -18.40 -11.30
N SER A 45 -9.08 -17.44 -12.24
CA SER A 45 -8.36 -16.18 -12.09
C SER A 45 -9.10 -15.20 -11.19
N ARG A 46 -8.34 -14.35 -10.51
CA ARG A 46 -8.90 -13.38 -9.58
C ARG A 46 -9.56 -12.23 -10.32
N TYR A 47 -10.76 -11.86 -9.87
CA TYR A 47 -11.49 -10.75 -10.45
C TYR A 47 -11.10 -9.44 -9.79
N VAL A 48 -10.95 -8.43 -10.61
CA VAL A 48 -10.63 -7.07 -10.19
C VAL A 48 -11.78 -6.17 -10.60
N PHE A 49 -12.36 -5.49 -9.62
CA PHE A 49 -13.47 -4.56 -9.82
C PHE A 49 -13.09 -3.15 -9.40
N LYS A 50 -13.80 -2.17 -9.97
CA LYS A 50 -13.67 -0.77 -9.58
C LYS A 50 -14.19 -0.52 -8.16
N THR A 51 -15.33 -1.10 -7.79
CA THR A 51 -16.02 -0.77 -6.52
C THR A 51 -16.07 -1.94 -5.55
N ASN A 52 -16.05 -1.64 -4.25
CA ASN A 52 -16.27 -2.64 -3.20
C ASN A 52 -17.66 -3.30 -3.31
N LYS A 53 -18.67 -2.57 -3.81
CA LYS A 53 -20.03 -3.10 -4.00
C LYS A 53 -20.04 -4.26 -4.99
N ASP A 54 -19.33 -4.12 -6.11
CA ASP A 54 -19.22 -5.18 -7.12
C ASP A 54 -18.41 -6.37 -6.61
N VAL A 55 -17.33 -6.11 -5.87
CA VAL A 55 -16.54 -7.15 -5.19
C VAL A 55 -17.42 -7.97 -4.24
N VAL A 56 -18.20 -7.30 -3.38
CA VAL A 56 -19.10 -7.97 -2.43
C VAL A 56 -20.13 -8.80 -3.19
N LYS A 57 -20.78 -8.22 -4.21
CA LYS A 57 -21.76 -8.94 -5.05
C LYS A 57 -21.16 -10.18 -5.69
N TYR A 58 -19.96 -10.07 -6.27
CA TYR A 58 -19.28 -11.17 -6.94
C TYR A 58 -18.88 -12.28 -5.96
N ASN A 59 -18.27 -11.91 -4.84
CA ASN A 59 -17.82 -12.84 -3.81
C ASN A 59 -19.00 -13.55 -3.13
N SER A 60 -20.05 -12.82 -2.74
CA SER A 60 -21.25 -13.42 -2.17
C SER A 60 -21.97 -14.34 -3.17
N GLY A 61 -21.98 -13.99 -4.46
CA GLY A 61 -22.51 -14.84 -5.51
C GLY A 61 -21.74 -16.16 -5.65
N HIS A 62 -20.40 -16.12 -5.59
CA HIS A 62 -19.57 -17.35 -5.62
C HIS A 62 -19.74 -18.19 -4.36
N LEU A 63 -19.80 -17.54 -3.20
CA LEU A 63 -20.01 -18.24 -1.93
C LEU A 63 -21.34 -19.00 -1.92
N ARG A 64 -22.42 -18.42 -2.46
CA ARG A 64 -23.74 -19.07 -2.56
C ARG A 64 -23.79 -20.25 -3.52
N LYS A 65 -22.85 -20.36 -4.46
CA LYS A 65 -22.76 -21.49 -5.40
C LYS A 65 -22.09 -22.71 -4.76
N LEU A 66 -21.40 -22.53 -3.63
CA LEU A 66 -20.80 -23.66 -2.93
C LEU A 66 -21.91 -24.52 -2.32
N THR A 67 -21.79 -25.83 -2.48
CA THR A 67 -22.70 -26.83 -1.91
C THR A 67 -22.42 -27.09 -0.43
N ALA A 68 -21.26 -26.64 0.08
CA ALA A 68 -20.86 -26.79 1.47
C ALA A 68 -21.68 -25.93 2.42
N ARG A 69 -21.75 -26.34 3.69
CA ARG A 69 -22.42 -25.57 4.76
C ARG A 69 -21.81 -24.18 4.89
N LEU A 70 -22.69 -23.17 4.86
CA LEU A 70 -22.33 -21.76 4.99
C LEU A 70 -22.37 -21.32 6.45
N PHE A 71 -21.29 -20.72 6.94
CA PHE A 71 -21.19 -20.16 8.27
C PHE A 71 -21.22 -18.63 8.20
N HIS A 72 -22.08 -18.00 9.01
CA HIS A 72 -22.15 -16.56 9.19
C HIS A 72 -21.65 -16.19 10.58
N ILE A 73 -20.38 -15.83 10.69
CA ILE A 73 -19.70 -15.62 11.97
C ILE A 73 -19.77 -14.14 12.34
N LYS A 74 -20.55 -13.80 13.37
CA LYS A 74 -20.61 -12.44 13.93
C LYS A 74 -19.38 -12.17 14.81
N ALA A 75 -18.90 -10.94 14.78
CA ALA A 75 -17.80 -10.48 15.61
C ALA A 75 -18.22 -10.42 17.08
N ILE A 76 -17.28 -10.73 17.98
CA ILE A 76 -17.48 -10.61 19.42
C ILE A 76 -16.88 -9.28 19.86
N TYR A 77 -17.59 -8.54 20.71
CA TYR A 77 -17.13 -7.27 21.25
C TYR A 77 -16.88 -7.40 22.74
N LYS A 78 -15.71 -6.95 23.21
CA LYS A 78 -15.46 -6.76 24.64
C LYS A 78 -15.50 -5.24 24.91
N LYS A 79 -16.51 -4.80 25.65
CA LYS A 79 -16.65 -3.41 26.12
C LYS A 79 -15.90 -3.28 27.45
N LYS A 80 -14.93 -2.38 27.56
CA LYS A 80 -14.32 -2.00 28.84
C LYS A 80 -14.79 -0.58 29.16
N ASP A 81 -15.95 -0.46 29.82
CA ASP A 81 -16.34 0.78 30.50
C ASP A 81 -16.09 0.54 31.98
N VAL A 82 -15.08 1.22 32.53
CA VAL A 82 -14.62 0.96 33.90
C VAL A 82 -15.58 1.56 34.93
N ASN A 83 -16.56 2.39 34.54
CA ASN A 83 -17.35 3.15 35.52
C ASN A 83 -18.88 3.09 35.38
N THR A 84 -19.51 2.89 34.21
CA THR A 84 -20.97 3.21 34.14
C THR A 84 -21.91 2.17 33.56
N GLY A 85 -21.44 1.20 32.77
CA GLY A 85 -22.31 0.15 32.22
C GLY A 85 -23.51 0.63 31.38
N LEU A 86 -23.58 1.92 31.03
CA LEU A 86 -24.79 2.58 30.50
C LEU A 86 -24.60 3.25 29.13
N ILE A 87 -23.44 3.09 28.48
CA ILE A 87 -23.22 3.69 27.16
C ILE A 87 -23.41 2.63 26.07
N ASP A 88 -24.50 2.74 25.33
CA ASP A 88 -24.66 2.12 24.01
C ASP A 88 -23.74 2.83 23.02
N VAL A 89 -22.47 2.44 23.06
CA VAL A 89 -21.48 2.90 22.09
C VAL A 89 -21.85 2.26 20.75
N VAL A 90 -22.32 3.09 19.81
CA VAL A 90 -22.52 2.68 18.42
C VAL A 90 -21.15 2.38 17.83
N ILE A 91 -20.85 1.10 17.66
CA ILE A 91 -19.60 0.65 17.02
C ILE A 91 -19.81 0.67 15.51
N SER A 92 -18.89 1.31 14.81
CA SER A 92 -18.93 1.35 13.35
C SER A 92 -18.87 -0.04 12.74
N THR A 93 -19.64 -0.25 11.67
CA THR A 93 -19.61 -1.47 10.85
C THR A 93 -18.48 -1.44 9.81
N LYS A 94 -17.82 -0.27 9.62
CA LYS A 94 -16.76 -0.10 8.63
C LYS A 94 -15.44 -0.70 9.13
N PRO A 95 -14.82 -1.60 8.36
CA PRO A 95 -13.52 -2.18 8.72
C PRO A 95 -12.41 -1.16 8.97
N SER A 96 -12.41 -0.03 8.26
CA SER A 96 -11.40 1.04 8.41
C SER A 96 -11.41 1.68 9.81
N GLU A 97 -12.55 1.69 10.48
CA GLU A 97 -12.74 2.31 11.80
C GLU A 97 -12.61 1.28 12.94
N THR A 98 -12.32 0.01 12.61
CA THR A 98 -12.34 -1.13 13.53
C THR A 98 -11.10 -2.02 13.35
N GLY A 99 -9.98 -1.40 13.00
CA GLY A 99 -8.67 -2.04 12.76
C GLY A 99 -8.71 -3.21 11.77
N GLY A 100 -9.53 -3.08 10.73
CA GLY A 100 -9.58 -4.00 9.58
C GLY A 100 -10.55 -5.17 9.73
N LEU A 101 -10.92 -5.57 10.95
CA LEU A 101 -11.79 -6.73 11.17
C LEU A 101 -13.24 -6.44 10.78
N ARG A 102 -13.90 -7.38 10.10
CA ARG A 102 -15.30 -7.26 9.69
C ARG A 102 -16.26 -7.57 10.83
N GLU A 103 -17.45 -7.00 10.79
CA GLU A 103 -18.54 -7.35 11.72
C GLU A 103 -19.04 -8.79 11.47
N VAL A 104 -19.23 -9.17 10.21
CA VAL A 104 -19.67 -10.51 9.82
C VAL A 104 -18.71 -11.10 8.80
N VAL A 105 -18.23 -12.31 9.07
CA VAL A 105 -17.44 -13.13 8.14
C VAL A 105 -18.32 -14.29 7.68
N SER A 106 -18.57 -14.35 6.37
CA SER A 106 -19.29 -15.48 5.75
C SER A 106 -18.29 -16.39 5.06
N VAL A 107 -18.29 -17.68 5.40
CA VAL A 107 -17.30 -18.65 4.92
C VAL A 107 -17.89 -20.04 4.78
N ALA A 108 -17.36 -20.83 3.84
CA ALA A 108 -17.69 -22.23 3.62
C ALA A 108 -16.45 -22.98 3.13
N VAL A 109 -16.45 -24.31 3.21
CA VAL A 109 -15.38 -25.12 2.59
C VAL A 109 -15.40 -24.91 1.08
N GLY A 110 -14.21 -24.73 0.49
CA GLY A 110 -14.03 -24.31 -0.90
C GLY A 110 -14.01 -22.79 -1.11
N ALA A 111 -14.25 -21.99 -0.06
CA ALA A 111 -14.20 -20.54 -0.19
C ALA A 111 -12.78 -20.03 -0.44
N ARG A 112 -12.63 -19.13 -1.42
CA ARG A 112 -11.38 -18.39 -1.64
C ARG A 112 -11.31 -17.22 -0.68
N ILE A 113 -10.24 -17.12 0.09
CA ILE A 113 -10.06 -16.08 1.11
C ILE A 113 -8.72 -15.36 0.99
N MET A 114 -8.64 -14.21 1.65
CA MET A 114 -7.44 -13.39 1.80
C MET A 114 -7.34 -12.90 3.24
N LEU A 115 -6.13 -12.95 3.81
CA LEU A 115 -5.86 -12.34 5.12
C LEU A 115 -5.91 -10.82 5.02
N ILE A 116 -6.52 -10.19 6.01
CA ILE A 116 -6.71 -8.72 6.04
C ILE A 116 -5.85 -8.02 7.09
N VAL A 117 -5.20 -8.78 7.97
CA VAL A 117 -4.27 -8.26 8.98
C VAL A 117 -3.01 -9.12 9.00
N ASN A 118 -1.92 -8.57 9.53
CA ASN A 118 -0.71 -9.33 9.80
C ASN A 118 -0.93 -10.17 11.06
N ILE A 119 -0.81 -11.50 10.93
CA ILE A 119 -0.88 -12.43 12.07
C ILE A 119 0.55 -12.78 12.51
N ASP A 120 1.37 -13.20 11.54
CA ASP A 120 2.76 -13.58 11.77
C ASP A 120 3.56 -13.37 10.49
N VAL A 121 4.15 -12.18 10.37
CA VAL A 121 4.91 -11.77 9.18
C VAL A 121 6.17 -12.63 9.00
N SER A 122 6.79 -13.07 10.10
CA SER A 122 8.01 -13.87 10.08
C SER A 122 7.79 -15.24 9.42
N HIS A 123 6.56 -15.76 9.52
CA HIS A 123 6.14 -17.02 8.89
C HIS A 123 5.20 -16.81 7.70
N GLY A 124 5.16 -15.61 7.13
CA GLY A 124 4.45 -15.30 5.89
C GLY A 124 2.93 -15.12 6.03
N LEU A 125 2.37 -15.15 7.25
CA LEU A 125 0.95 -14.87 7.52
C LEU A 125 0.73 -13.37 7.60
N ALA A 126 0.83 -12.71 6.44
CA ALA A 126 0.70 -11.26 6.29
C ALA A 126 -0.60 -10.86 5.57
N ASN A 127 -0.95 -9.59 5.69
CA ASN A 127 -2.06 -8.99 4.97
C ASN A 127 -1.91 -9.17 3.45
N GLY A 128 -2.99 -9.59 2.79
CA GLY A 128 -3.07 -9.79 1.35
C GLY A 128 -2.71 -11.19 0.87
N VAL A 129 -2.25 -12.09 1.76
CA VAL A 129 -1.98 -13.48 1.39
C VAL A 129 -3.29 -14.22 1.16
N CYS A 130 -3.36 -14.95 0.04
CA CYS A 130 -4.56 -15.63 -0.43
C CYS A 130 -4.45 -17.14 -0.28
N GLY A 131 -5.60 -17.77 -0.05
CA GLY A 131 -5.71 -19.22 0.11
C GLY A 131 -7.15 -19.70 -0.06
N SER A 132 -7.33 -21.01 0.01
CA SER A 132 -8.63 -21.66 -0.09
C SER A 132 -8.95 -22.39 1.21
N VAL A 133 -10.20 -22.29 1.67
CA VAL A 133 -10.66 -22.97 2.87
C VAL A 133 -10.85 -24.45 2.55
N VAL A 134 -10.11 -25.31 3.24
CA VAL A 134 -10.18 -26.77 3.06
C VAL A 134 -10.95 -27.46 4.18
N GLY A 135 -11.13 -26.79 5.32
CA GLY A 135 -11.88 -27.31 6.46
C GLY A 135 -12.32 -26.19 7.39
N ILE A 136 -13.38 -26.44 8.15
CA ILE A 136 -13.87 -25.55 9.20
C ILE A 136 -14.09 -26.41 10.43
N ASP A 137 -13.40 -26.08 11.52
CA ASP A 137 -13.60 -26.71 12.82
C ASP A 137 -14.67 -25.93 13.56
N SER A 138 -15.80 -26.58 13.84
CA SER A 138 -16.95 -25.97 14.51
C SER A 138 -17.67 -26.96 15.42
N THR A 139 -18.10 -26.48 16.57
CA THR A 139 -19.09 -27.17 17.42
C THR A 139 -20.41 -26.43 17.25
N ASP A 140 -21.44 -27.12 16.75
CA ASP A 140 -22.73 -26.55 16.36
C ASP A 140 -22.60 -25.42 15.32
N ASP A 141 -22.83 -24.17 15.73
CA ASP A 141 -22.63 -22.94 14.93
C ASP A 141 -21.41 -22.13 15.37
N ASN A 142 -20.71 -22.56 16.43
CA ASN A 142 -19.52 -21.89 16.91
C ASN A 142 -18.28 -22.43 16.19
N VAL A 143 -17.76 -21.63 15.26
CA VAL A 143 -16.52 -21.93 14.54
C VAL A 143 -15.31 -21.65 15.44
N HIS A 144 -14.45 -22.64 15.67
CA HIS A 144 -13.22 -22.50 16.47
C HIS A 144 -12.02 -22.11 15.62
N ALA A 145 -11.86 -22.75 14.45
CA ALA A 145 -10.78 -22.49 13.51
C ALA A 145 -11.23 -22.66 12.05
N ILE A 146 -10.64 -21.87 11.16
CA ILE A 146 -10.83 -22.00 9.71
C ILE A 146 -9.52 -22.51 9.12
N LEU A 147 -9.55 -23.67 8.48
CA LEU A 147 -8.35 -24.31 7.95
C LEU A 147 -8.14 -23.88 6.51
N VAL A 148 -7.04 -23.17 6.27
CA VAL A 148 -6.75 -22.52 4.99
C VAL A 148 -5.51 -23.13 4.37
N GLN A 149 -5.65 -23.60 3.13
CA GLN A 149 -4.51 -23.92 2.28
C GLN A 149 -4.11 -22.66 1.50
N PHE A 150 -2.97 -22.08 1.85
CA PHE A 150 -2.45 -20.89 1.15
C PHE A 150 -1.80 -21.26 -0.18
N ASP A 151 -1.81 -20.31 -1.13
CA ASP A 151 -1.26 -20.52 -2.47
C ASP A 151 0.24 -20.84 -2.46
N SER A 152 0.97 -20.13 -1.60
CA SER A 152 2.38 -20.38 -1.38
C SER A 152 2.56 -21.39 -0.25
N ARG A 153 3.21 -22.51 -0.56
CA ARG A 153 3.56 -23.56 0.40
C ARG A 153 4.51 -23.10 1.52
N ARG A 154 5.11 -21.91 1.39
CA ARG A 154 6.00 -21.31 2.39
C ARG A 154 5.25 -20.59 3.51
N VAL A 155 3.96 -20.31 3.32
CA VAL A 155 3.16 -19.54 4.27
C VAL A 155 2.65 -20.44 5.40
N GLY A 156 2.86 -20.00 6.65
CA GLY A 156 2.28 -20.62 7.83
C GLY A 156 2.85 -22.00 8.18
N VAL A 157 4.05 -22.34 7.71
CA VAL A 157 4.72 -23.63 7.98
C VAL A 157 4.80 -23.92 9.49
N LYS A 158 5.16 -22.92 10.28
CA LYS A 158 5.21 -23.04 11.75
C LYS A 158 3.83 -23.28 12.35
N ALA A 159 2.83 -22.52 11.92
CA ALA A 159 1.46 -22.69 12.40
C ALA A 159 0.91 -24.10 12.09
N ILE A 160 1.29 -24.72 10.97
CA ILE A 160 0.95 -26.12 10.66
C ILE A 160 1.65 -27.08 11.64
N ALA A 161 2.94 -26.86 11.91
CA ALA A 161 3.74 -27.71 12.80
C ALA A 161 3.23 -27.69 14.25
N GLU A 162 2.81 -26.52 14.74
CA GLU A 162 2.28 -26.35 16.10
C GLU A 162 0.86 -26.92 16.26
N SER A 163 0.17 -27.15 15.15
CA SER A 163 -1.24 -27.55 15.10
C SER A 163 -1.42 -29.07 15.11
N HIS A 164 -1.01 -29.69 16.21
CA HIS A 164 -1.05 -31.14 16.43
C HIS A 164 -2.44 -31.75 16.18
N GLN A 165 -3.50 -31.03 16.54
CA GLN A 165 -4.90 -31.46 16.36
C GLN A 165 -5.30 -31.60 14.88
N TYR A 166 -4.79 -30.75 13.98
CA TYR A 166 -5.27 -30.68 12.59
C TYR A 166 -4.31 -31.31 11.59
N ARG A 167 -3.02 -31.43 11.93
CA ARG A 167 -1.95 -31.85 11.01
C ARG A 167 -2.15 -33.26 10.43
N GLN A 168 -2.85 -34.16 11.14
CA GLN A 168 -3.12 -35.52 10.65
C GLN A 168 -4.18 -35.54 9.54
N THR A 169 -5.22 -34.70 9.65
CA THR A 169 -6.33 -34.64 8.68
C THR A 169 -6.05 -33.64 7.56
N TYR A 170 -5.37 -32.53 7.87
CA TYR A 170 -5.12 -31.43 6.95
C TYR A 170 -3.63 -31.09 6.89
N LEU A 171 -2.88 -31.88 6.11
CA LEU A 171 -1.41 -31.87 6.08
C LEU A 171 -0.78 -30.50 5.75
N THR A 172 -1.47 -29.68 4.94
CA THR A 172 -0.96 -28.40 4.42
C THR A 172 -1.80 -27.20 4.81
N ALA A 173 -2.80 -27.37 5.69
CA ALA A 173 -3.72 -26.31 6.05
C ALA A 173 -3.27 -25.58 7.32
N VAL A 174 -3.27 -24.26 7.26
CA VAL A 174 -3.01 -23.40 8.40
C VAL A 174 -4.32 -23.13 9.15
N PRO A 175 -4.43 -23.43 10.45
CA PRO A 175 -5.60 -23.06 11.24
C PRO A 175 -5.57 -21.56 11.55
N ILE A 176 -6.52 -20.83 10.99
CA ILE A 176 -6.74 -19.42 11.29
C ILE A 176 -7.74 -19.32 12.44
N LYS A 177 -7.31 -18.65 13.52
CA LYS A 177 -8.12 -18.36 14.71
C LYS A 177 -8.55 -16.90 14.74
N ARG A 178 -9.53 -16.57 15.58
CA ARG A 178 -9.97 -15.18 15.80
C ARG A 178 -8.81 -14.33 16.37
N GLN A 179 -8.75 -13.07 15.96
CA GLN A 179 -7.81 -12.07 16.45
C GLN A 179 -8.57 -10.98 17.21
N ASP A 180 -7.96 -10.47 18.27
CA ASP A 180 -8.46 -9.33 19.04
C ASP A 180 -7.81 -8.05 18.50
N VAL A 181 -8.62 -7.08 18.08
CA VAL A 181 -8.16 -5.78 17.61
C VAL A 181 -8.76 -4.68 18.47
N GLN A 182 -7.89 -3.84 19.03
CA GLN A 182 -8.24 -2.66 19.80
C GLN A 182 -8.45 -1.47 18.86
N PHE A 183 -9.53 -0.73 19.08
CA PHE A 183 -9.83 0.51 18.36
C PHE A 183 -10.56 1.49 19.28
N TYR A 184 -10.54 2.77 18.90
CA TYR A 184 -11.24 3.83 19.62
C TYR A 184 -12.52 4.19 18.87
N THR A 185 -13.60 4.37 19.63
CA THR A 185 -14.90 4.77 19.10
C THR A 185 -15.43 5.97 19.89
N GLY A 186 -16.05 6.92 19.20
CA GLY A 186 -16.45 8.23 19.75
C GLY A 186 -15.53 9.38 19.31
N ARG A 187 -15.95 10.62 19.56
CA ARG A 187 -15.21 11.85 19.18
C ARG A 187 -14.66 12.58 20.41
N GLY A 188 -13.43 13.07 20.31
CA GLY A 188 -12.80 13.94 21.32
C GLY A 188 -12.61 13.24 22.68
N ARG A 189 -12.84 13.96 23.78
CA ARG A 189 -12.65 13.49 25.17
C ARG A 189 -13.58 12.34 25.60
N ARG A 190 -14.49 11.87 24.74
CA ARG A 190 -15.41 10.74 24.98
C ARG A 190 -15.05 9.49 24.17
N SER A 191 -13.80 9.37 23.70
CA SER A 191 -13.36 8.17 23.01
C SER A 191 -13.32 6.98 23.98
N VAL A 192 -14.02 5.91 23.63
CA VAL A 192 -14.06 4.66 24.38
C VAL A 192 -13.20 3.64 23.64
N GLN A 193 -12.34 2.95 24.38
CA GLN A 193 -11.56 1.84 23.85
C GLN A 193 -12.47 0.60 23.74
N ALA A 194 -12.53 0.01 22.55
CA ALA A 194 -13.28 -1.20 22.29
C ALA A 194 -12.36 -2.28 21.70
N ILE A 195 -12.69 -3.55 21.96
CA ILE A 195 -12.02 -4.69 21.35
C ILE A 195 -13.03 -5.43 20.47
N ARG A 196 -12.64 -5.67 19.21
CA ARG A 196 -13.35 -6.56 18.28
C ARG A 196 -12.54 -7.85 18.13
N THR A 197 -13.20 -8.98 18.36
CA THR A 197 -12.65 -10.33 18.17
C THR A 197 -13.31 -10.97 16.95
N GLN A 198 -12.54 -11.26 15.91
CA GLN A 198 -13.05 -11.88 14.67
C GLN A 198 -11.93 -12.60 13.89
N PHE A 199 -12.29 -13.52 12.99
CA PHE A 199 -11.34 -14.09 12.03
C PHE A 199 -10.81 -13.02 11.06
N PRO A 200 -9.48 -12.91 10.89
CA PRO A 200 -8.85 -11.86 10.09
C PRO A 200 -8.83 -12.19 8.59
N LEU A 201 -9.99 -12.52 8.01
CA LEU A 201 -10.08 -12.91 6.60
C LEU A 201 -11.29 -12.29 5.88
N THR A 202 -11.18 -12.26 4.55
CA THR A 202 -12.27 -11.86 3.65
C THR A 202 -12.28 -12.72 2.40
N LEU A 203 -13.43 -12.84 1.74
CA LEU A 203 -13.56 -13.55 0.47
C LEU A 203 -12.71 -12.89 -0.62
N ALA A 204 -12.10 -13.70 -1.47
CA ALA A 204 -11.04 -13.25 -2.37
C ALA A 204 -11.12 -13.79 -3.81
N TRP A 205 -12.27 -14.30 -4.25
CA TRP A 205 -12.49 -14.52 -5.70
C TRP A 205 -12.43 -13.20 -6.48
N ALA A 206 -12.85 -12.11 -5.83
CA ALA A 206 -12.79 -10.76 -6.32
C ALA A 206 -12.15 -9.81 -5.30
N CYS A 207 -11.53 -8.75 -5.81
CA CYS A 207 -10.94 -7.66 -5.05
C CYS A 207 -11.06 -6.34 -5.82
N THR A 208 -10.80 -5.22 -5.16
CA THR A 208 -10.78 -3.92 -5.85
C THR A 208 -9.44 -3.67 -6.52
N ILE A 209 -9.44 -2.81 -7.55
CA ILE A 209 -8.21 -2.33 -8.22
C ILE A 209 -7.20 -1.81 -7.18
N HIS A 210 -7.67 -1.03 -6.20
CA HIS A 210 -6.83 -0.50 -5.11
C HIS A 210 -6.12 -1.60 -4.29
N LYS A 211 -6.72 -2.79 -4.13
CA LYS A 211 -6.13 -3.89 -3.35
C LYS A 211 -5.09 -4.71 -4.12
N VAL A 212 -5.03 -4.55 -5.45
CA VAL A 212 -4.03 -5.20 -6.31
C VAL A 212 -2.94 -4.26 -6.77
N GLN A 213 -3.07 -2.97 -6.48
CA GLN A 213 -2.08 -1.96 -6.80
C GLN A 213 -0.72 -2.29 -6.16
N GLY A 214 0.35 -2.14 -6.93
CA GLY A 214 1.70 -2.46 -6.46
C GLY A 214 2.02 -3.95 -6.36
N LYS A 215 1.06 -4.85 -6.59
CA LYS A 215 1.29 -6.31 -6.64
C LYS A 215 1.55 -6.76 -8.09
N THR A 216 2.23 -7.87 -8.26
CA THR A 216 2.31 -8.61 -9.53
C THR A 216 1.44 -9.85 -9.38
N LEU A 217 0.60 -10.13 -10.39
CA LEU A 217 -0.32 -11.27 -10.40
C LEU A 217 -0.18 -12.00 -11.72
N ASP A 218 -0.19 -13.32 -11.67
CA ASP A 218 0.04 -14.18 -12.84
C ASP A 218 -1.14 -14.09 -13.83
N SER A 219 -2.36 -13.99 -13.30
CA SER A 219 -3.58 -13.82 -14.10
C SER A 219 -4.69 -13.11 -13.31
N ILE A 220 -5.42 -12.24 -14.00
CA ILE A 220 -6.57 -11.51 -13.48
C ILE A 220 -7.67 -11.37 -14.53
N VAL A 221 -8.89 -11.11 -14.06
CA VAL A 221 -10.00 -10.66 -14.91
C VAL A 221 -10.45 -9.29 -14.44
N VAL A 222 -10.31 -8.28 -15.28
CA VAL A 222 -10.76 -6.91 -14.95
C VAL A 222 -12.18 -6.72 -15.47
N SER A 223 -13.11 -6.37 -14.58
CA SER A 223 -14.45 -5.98 -15.00
C SER A 223 -14.50 -4.50 -15.37
N MET A 224 -14.64 -4.21 -16.67
CA MET A 224 -14.88 -2.86 -17.19
C MET A 224 -16.37 -2.47 -17.17
N LYS A 225 -17.28 -3.37 -16.76
CA LYS A 225 -18.73 -3.14 -16.69
C LYS A 225 -19.11 -2.29 -15.47
N GLY A 226 -19.94 -1.26 -15.67
CA GLY A 226 -20.53 -0.43 -14.60
C GLY A 226 -20.99 0.95 -15.09
N ARG A 227 -21.80 1.67 -14.28
CA ARG A 227 -22.11 3.10 -14.51
C ARG A 227 -20.96 3.97 -13.96
N GLY A 228 -20.52 4.95 -14.74
CA GLY A 228 -19.52 5.95 -14.36
C GLY A 228 -18.09 5.63 -14.81
N ARG A 229 -17.39 6.64 -15.35
CA ARG A 229 -15.99 6.55 -15.82
C ARG A 229 -15.07 6.06 -14.71
N PHE A 230 -14.06 5.24 -15.04
CA PHE A 230 -12.94 4.97 -14.14
C PHE A 230 -12.39 6.30 -13.61
N MET A 231 -11.96 6.35 -12.35
CA MET A 231 -11.16 7.49 -11.92
C MET A 231 -9.89 7.52 -12.80
N PRO A 232 -9.28 8.69 -13.05
CA PRO A 232 -8.00 8.77 -13.77
C PRO A 232 -7.05 7.66 -13.28
N GLY A 233 -6.30 7.02 -14.18
CA GLY A 233 -5.33 5.97 -13.88
C GLY A 233 -5.83 4.63 -13.29
N GLN A 234 -7.08 4.49 -12.83
CA GLN A 234 -7.60 3.18 -12.38
C GLN A 234 -7.64 2.15 -13.52
N ALA A 235 -8.01 2.58 -14.73
CA ALA A 235 -7.97 1.73 -15.92
C ALA A 235 -6.55 1.28 -16.25
N TYR A 236 -5.56 2.16 -16.04
CA TYR A 236 -4.14 1.90 -16.27
C TYR A 236 -3.53 0.94 -15.22
N VAL A 237 -3.93 1.04 -13.95
CA VAL A 237 -3.53 0.07 -12.90
C VAL A 237 -4.07 -1.33 -13.22
N ALA A 238 -5.28 -1.41 -13.76
CA ALA A 238 -5.89 -2.68 -14.12
C ALA A 238 -5.18 -3.38 -15.30
N THR A 239 -4.56 -2.62 -16.20
CA THR A 239 -3.79 -3.13 -17.34
C THR A 239 -2.35 -3.55 -16.99
N PHE A 240 -1.88 -3.30 -15.76
CA PHE A 240 -0.45 -3.34 -15.41
C PHE A 240 0.11 -4.69 -14.90
N LEU A 241 -0.69 -5.74 -14.82
CA LEU A 241 -0.35 -6.94 -14.06
C LEU A 241 0.21 -8.06 -14.97
N LYS A 242 1.54 -8.08 -15.17
CA LYS A 242 2.35 -9.20 -15.74
C LYS A 242 3.81 -9.16 -15.25
N GLU A 243 4.54 -10.27 -15.37
CA GLU A 243 5.82 -10.64 -14.70
C GLU A 243 7.14 -10.23 -15.44
N GLY A 244 8.31 -10.20 -14.73
CA GLY A 244 9.68 -10.46 -15.30
C GLY A 244 10.71 -9.31 -15.60
N GLN A 245 11.75 -9.17 -14.74
CA GLN A 245 13.17 -8.64 -14.82
C GLN A 245 13.72 -7.31 -15.47
N LEU A 246 14.51 -6.54 -14.66
CA LEU A 246 15.75 -5.66 -14.80
C LEU A 246 16.00 -4.45 -15.76
N LEU A 247 15.70 -3.21 -15.34
CA LEU A 247 15.65 -1.99 -16.21
C LEU A 247 17.03 -1.57 -16.70
N ARG A 248 17.11 -1.12 -17.96
CA ARG A 248 18.20 -0.26 -18.46
C ARG A 248 17.81 1.21 -18.28
N GLU A 249 18.82 2.06 -18.08
CA GLU A 249 18.73 3.38 -17.44
C GLU A 249 18.01 4.51 -18.20
N ASN A 250 17.46 4.33 -19.40
CA ASN A 250 17.08 5.47 -20.26
C ASN A 250 15.69 5.39 -20.93
N GLU A 251 14.60 5.27 -20.17
CA GLU A 251 13.24 5.45 -20.72
C GLU A 251 12.50 6.58 -19.99
N GLN A 252 12.10 7.60 -20.76
CA GLN A 252 11.36 8.78 -20.30
C GLN A 252 9.92 8.40 -19.92
N ILE A 253 9.60 8.58 -18.63
CA ILE A 253 8.30 8.22 -18.03
C ILE A 253 7.29 9.39 -18.11
N LEU A 254 7.78 10.61 -18.32
CA LEU A 254 7.01 11.83 -18.56
C LEU A 254 7.72 12.60 -19.69
N PRO A 255 6.99 13.14 -20.70
CA PRO A 255 7.58 13.95 -21.76
C PRO A 255 8.44 15.07 -21.15
N GLU A 256 9.62 15.33 -21.73
CA GLU A 256 10.48 16.45 -21.34
C GLU A 256 10.93 16.43 -19.87
N THR A 257 11.11 15.24 -19.28
CA THR A 257 11.69 15.09 -17.94
C THR A 257 12.95 14.23 -17.93
N ARG A 258 13.83 14.49 -16.97
CA ARG A 258 14.97 13.64 -16.62
C ARG A 258 14.65 12.88 -15.34
N CYS A 259 14.83 11.56 -15.39
CA CYS A 259 14.74 10.70 -14.23
C CYS A 259 16.10 10.63 -13.54
N PHE A 260 16.10 10.76 -12.22
CA PHE A 260 17.27 10.56 -11.39
C PHE A 260 16.98 9.53 -10.32
N ARG A 261 17.96 8.66 -10.04
CA ARG A 261 17.76 7.52 -9.15
C ARG A 261 18.98 7.28 -8.26
N ALA A 262 18.71 6.89 -7.02
CA ALA A 262 19.69 6.39 -6.05
C ALA A 262 19.18 5.05 -5.52
N ASP A 263 19.64 3.96 -6.14
CA ASP A 263 19.26 2.59 -5.79
C ASP A 263 20.08 2.06 -4.62
N ARG A 264 19.43 1.30 -3.74
CA ARG A 264 20.11 0.57 -2.65
C ARG A 264 20.75 -0.72 -3.20
N PRO A 265 22.06 -0.95 -3.02
CA PRO A 265 22.70 -2.21 -3.40
C PRO A 265 22.07 -3.40 -2.65
N SER A 266 21.50 -4.34 -3.40
CA SER A 266 20.70 -5.45 -2.86
C SER A 266 21.54 -6.65 -2.43
N LEU A 267 22.42 -6.50 -1.43
CA LEU A 267 23.17 -7.65 -0.90
C LEU A 267 22.43 -8.41 0.22
N LEU A 268 21.47 -7.77 0.93
CA LEU A 268 20.83 -8.37 2.13
C LEU A 268 19.32 -8.06 2.32
N GLY A 269 18.59 -7.58 1.32
CA GLY A 269 17.16 -7.25 1.50
C GLY A 269 16.38 -6.89 0.23
N ARG A 270 15.05 -6.78 0.36
CA ARG A 270 14.13 -6.31 -0.70
C ARG A 270 14.63 -4.97 -1.25
N GLY A 271 14.68 -4.83 -2.57
CA GLY A 271 15.11 -3.62 -3.25
C GLY A 271 14.37 -2.35 -2.79
N GLY A 272 15.00 -1.20 -2.99
CA GLY A 272 14.50 0.13 -2.64
C GLY A 272 15.42 1.21 -3.20
N GLY A 273 15.01 2.48 -3.13
CA GLY A 273 15.79 3.60 -3.62
C GLY A 273 14.97 4.88 -3.75
N LEU A 274 15.67 6.01 -3.87
CA LEU A 274 15.07 7.31 -4.16
C LEU A 274 14.96 7.51 -5.66
N MET A 275 13.88 8.15 -6.10
CA MET A 275 13.68 8.52 -7.50
C MET A 275 13.05 9.91 -7.58
N THR A 276 13.62 10.76 -8.43
CA THR A 276 13.15 12.12 -8.69
C THR A 276 13.01 12.33 -10.19
N PHE A 277 11.88 12.90 -10.63
CA PHE A 277 11.72 13.40 -11.99
C PHE A 277 11.78 14.91 -11.98
N ALA A 278 12.56 15.50 -12.89
CA ALA A 278 12.63 16.95 -13.05
C ALA A 278 12.44 17.32 -14.53
N SER A 279 11.67 18.37 -14.80
CA SER A 279 11.52 18.93 -16.16
C SER A 279 12.89 19.32 -16.71
N THR A 280 13.13 19.04 -17.99
CA THR A 280 14.35 19.45 -18.69
C THR A 280 14.48 20.97 -18.79
N GLU A 281 13.36 21.70 -18.78
CA GLU A 281 13.35 23.16 -18.78
C GLU A 281 14.04 23.75 -17.54
N LEU A 282 14.01 23.02 -16.43
CA LEU A 282 14.65 23.43 -15.16
C LEU A 282 16.16 23.18 -15.14
N SER A 283 16.75 22.70 -16.24
CA SER A 283 18.17 22.38 -16.37
C SER A 283 18.73 21.59 -15.17
N PRO A 284 18.12 20.45 -14.78
CA PRO A 284 18.45 19.77 -13.53
C PRO A 284 19.85 19.17 -13.57
N LEU A 285 20.65 19.46 -12.55
CA LEU A 285 22.02 19.00 -12.38
C LEU A 285 22.18 18.25 -11.05
N ARG A 286 22.56 16.98 -11.10
CA ARG A 286 22.91 16.21 -9.90
C ARG A 286 24.26 16.67 -9.36
N TYR A 287 24.35 16.81 -8.05
CA TYR A 287 25.62 16.96 -7.34
C TYR A 287 25.70 15.98 -6.16
N ASN A 288 26.92 15.76 -5.64
CA ASN A 288 27.18 14.80 -4.57
C ASN A 288 27.60 15.55 -3.29
N LEU A 289 27.13 15.08 -2.14
CA LEU A 289 27.50 15.57 -0.81
C LEU A 289 28.37 14.55 -0.03
N GLU A 290 28.80 13.48 -0.70
CA GLU A 290 29.72 12.45 -0.17
C GLU A 290 29.29 11.84 1.19
N ILE A 291 27.99 11.83 1.51
CA ILE A 291 27.47 11.26 2.77
C ILE A 291 27.34 9.74 2.64
N GLN A 292 28.17 8.99 3.36
CA GLN A 292 28.12 7.53 3.32
C GLN A 292 26.96 6.94 4.13
N GLY A 293 26.31 5.93 3.55
CA GLY A 293 25.28 5.15 4.23
C GLY A 293 24.02 5.94 4.59
N LEU A 294 23.78 7.06 3.90
CA LEU A 294 22.51 7.79 3.90
C LEU A 294 21.90 7.64 2.51
N GLU A 295 20.62 7.30 2.44
CA GLU A 295 19.90 7.27 1.17
C GLU A 295 19.40 8.68 0.88
N TYR A 296 20.12 9.36 -0.01
CA TYR A 296 19.77 10.71 -0.44
C TYR A 296 20.10 10.93 -1.92
N PHE A 297 19.54 12.01 -2.44
CA PHE A 297 19.78 12.49 -3.79
C PHE A 297 19.70 14.02 -3.80
N ALA A 298 20.66 14.70 -4.45
CA ALA A 298 20.72 16.16 -4.48
C ALA A 298 20.74 16.69 -5.93
N LEU A 299 19.86 17.65 -6.21
CA LEU A 299 19.73 18.35 -7.48
C LEU A 299 19.89 19.85 -7.29
N ALA A 300 20.58 20.49 -8.20
CA ALA A 300 20.42 21.91 -8.47
C ALA A 300 19.50 22.06 -9.69
N VAL A 301 18.49 22.90 -9.57
CA VAL A 301 17.61 23.29 -10.67
C VAL A 301 17.64 24.81 -10.82
N THR A 302 17.45 25.29 -12.03
CA THR A 302 17.39 26.73 -12.32
C THR A 302 16.10 27.00 -13.05
N LYS A 303 15.30 27.92 -12.51
CA LYS A 303 14.13 28.47 -13.20
C LYS A 303 14.32 29.97 -13.34
N ASP A 304 14.28 30.45 -14.57
CA ASP A 304 14.59 31.84 -14.93
C ASP A 304 15.99 32.25 -14.42
N THR A 305 16.06 33.00 -13.32
CA THR A 305 17.31 33.41 -12.66
C THR A 305 17.51 32.79 -11.27
N THR A 306 16.55 32.01 -10.79
CA THR A 306 16.54 31.47 -9.43
C THR A 306 17.11 30.06 -9.42
N GLN A 307 18.22 29.90 -8.70
CA GLN A 307 18.78 28.58 -8.43
C GLN A 307 18.15 27.99 -7.17
N VAL A 308 17.69 26.74 -7.27
CA VAL A 308 17.10 25.99 -6.16
C VAL A 308 17.85 24.68 -5.98
N ASN A 309 18.26 24.42 -4.75
CA ASN A 309 18.80 23.12 -4.36
C ASN A 309 17.65 22.26 -3.83
N ILE A 310 17.53 21.04 -4.34
CA ILE A 310 16.53 20.06 -3.92
C ILE A 310 17.28 18.83 -3.43
N VAL A 311 17.08 18.49 -2.16
CA VAL A 311 17.66 17.30 -1.54
C VAL A 311 16.54 16.35 -1.14
N SER A 312 16.45 15.21 -1.82
CA SER A 312 15.55 14.13 -1.46
C SER A 312 16.25 13.15 -0.52
N ILE A 313 15.63 12.79 0.60
CA ILE A 313 16.20 11.88 1.61
C ILE A 313 15.19 10.80 1.94
N TYR A 314 15.64 9.57 2.10
CA TYR A 314 14.84 8.48 2.62
C TYR A 314 15.56 7.85 3.81
N ARG A 315 14.85 7.76 4.95
CA ARG A 315 15.31 6.98 6.10
C ARG A 315 14.55 5.67 6.12
N PRO A 316 15.19 4.51 5.93
CA PRO A 316 14.50 3.25 6.12
C PRO A 316 14.12 3.04 7.59
N PRO A 317 12.98 2.39 7.89
CA PRO A 317 12.56 2.08 9.27
C PRO A 317 13.62 1.30 10.07
N SER A 318 14.47 0.53 9.39
CA SER A 318 15.54 -0.26 10.00
C SER A 318 16.76 0.57 10.42
N MET A 319 16.90 1.83 9.97
CA MET A 319 18.03 2.68 10.36
C MET A 319 17.81 3.23 11.77
N ILE A 320 18.82 3.09 12.63
CA ILE A 320 18.79 3.61 13.99
C ILE A 320 18.63 5.15 13.94
N PRO A 321 17.67 5.75 14.68
CA PRO A 321 17.39 7.19 14.63
C PRO A 321 18.61 8.08 14.88
N SER A 322 19.43 7.77 15.90
CA SER A 322 20.62 8.56 16.22
C SER A 322 21.65 8.58 15.09
N THR A 323 21.89 7.42 14.45
CA THR A 323 22.77 7.32 13.28
C THR A 323 22.24 8.11 12.09
N PHE A 324 20.92 8.15 11.91
CA PHE A 324 20.32 8.99 10.88
C PHE A 324 20.51 10.47 11.19
N ASN A 325 20.21 10.93 12.42
CA ASN A 325 20.36 12.33 12.81
C ASN A 325 21.80 12.81 12.59
N GLU A 326 22.80 12.03 12.99
CA GLU A 326 24.22 12.35 12.76
C GLU A 326 24.52 12.55 11.26
N LYS A 327 24.11 11.60 10.42
CA LYS A 327 24.30 11.68 8.96
C LYS A 327 23.53 12.83 8.33
N PHE A 328 22.31 13.09 8.81
CA PHE A 328 21.47 14.18 8.38
C PHE A 328 22.10 15.52 8.73
N HIS A 329 22.61 15.70 9.95
CA HIS A 329 23.34 16.91 10.36
C HIS A 329 24.58 17.14 9.48
N ASN A 330 25.36 16.09 9.21
CA ASN A 330 26.52 16.17 8.31
C ASN A 330 26.11 16.60 6.90
N LEU A 331 25.01 16.07 6.36
CA LEU A 331 24.47 16.48 5.07
C LEU A 331 24.10 17.95 5.08
N VAL A 332 23.30 18.38 6.07
CA VAL A 332 22.77 19.74 6.14
C VAL A 332 23.88 20.77 6.32
N ASN A 333 24.98 20.43 6.99
CA ASN A 333 26.15 21.28 7.17
C ASN A 333 26.95 21.51 5.87
N GLN A 334 26.86 20.62 4.89
CA GLN A 334 27.51 20.81 3.59
C GLN A 334 26.71 21.69 2.62
N LEU A 335 25.44 21.99 2.95
CA LEU A 335 24.57 22.79 2.09
C LEU A 335 24.90 24.29 2.21
N ARG A 336 24.98 24.96 1.07
CA ARG A 336 25.15 26.42 1.01
C ARG A 336 23.90 27.12 1.55
N ARG A 337 24.08 28.04 2.49
CA ARG A 337 22.97 28.74 3.16
C ARG A 337 22.35 29.87 2.34
N ASN A 338 23.08 30.41 1.36
CA ASN A 338 22.67 31.53 0.52
C ASN A 338 21.89 31.12 -0.75
N ILE A 339 21.55 29.84 -0.88
CA ILE A 339 20.76 29.31 -2.00
C ILE A 339 19.45 28.79 -1.44
N LEU A 340 18.33 29.06 -2.13
CA LEU A 340 17.05 28.46 -1.78
C LEU A 340 17.19 26.94 -1.82
N THR A 341 16.93 26.29 -0.70
CA THR A 341 17.17 24.87 -0.50
C THR A 341 15.92 24.22 0.07
N ILE A 342 15.45 23.18 -0.61
CA ILE A 342 14.34 22.34 -0.22
C ILE A 342 14.91 20.97 0.13
N ILE A 343 14.68 20.52 1.35
CA ILE A 343 15.03 19.16 1.80
C ILE A 343 13.73 18.42 2.04
N LEU A 344 13.51 17.30 1.37
CA LEU A 344 12.26 16.55 1.49
C LEU A 344 12.43 15.03 1.48
N GLY A 345 11.42 14.33 1.98
CA GLY A 345 11.23 12.90 1.77
C GLY A 345 10.67 12.18 2.99
N ASP A 346 10.61 10.85 2.91
CA ASP A 346 10.08 10.00 3.98
C ASP A 346 11.18 9.67 5.00
N PHE A 347 11.05 10.25 6.19
CA PHE A 347 12.02 10.10 7.26
C PHE A 347 11.63 8.95 8.21
N ASN A 348 10.46 8.33 8.05
CA ASN A 348 9.95 7.32 8.98
C ASN A 348 10.07 7.77 10.46
N ILE A 349 9.87 9.08 10.71
CA ILE A 349 9.84 9.72 12.02
C ILE A 349 8.50 10.44 12.10
N ASP A 350 7.65 10.04 13.05
CA ASP A 350 6.31 10.62 13.14
C ASP A 350 6.31 11.95 13.89
N LEU A 351 6.19 13.06 13.17
CA LEU A 351 6.09 14.40 13.76
C LEU A 351 4.77 14.65 14.49
N LEU A 352 3.73 13.84 14.25
CA LEU A 352 2.50 13.93 15.04
C LEU A 352 2.74 13.45 16.48
N GLN A 353 3.52 12.37 16.63
CA GLN A 353 3.93 11.84 17.93
C GLN A 353 5.08 12.65 18.55
N PHE A 354 6.03 13.12 17.73
CA PHE A 354 7.24 13.81 18.16
C PHE A 354 7.41 15.18 17.47
N PRO A 355 6.54 16.17 17.75
CA PRO A 355 6.56 17.47 17.05
C PRO A 355 7.83 18.29 17.30
N ASN A 356 8.52 18.03 18.42
CA ASN A 356 9.76 18.69 18.81
C ASN A 356 10.99 17.79 18.62
N HIS A 357 10.96 16.88 17.65
CA HIS A 357 12.09 16.00 17.35
C HIS A 357 13.38 16.80 17.08
N ASP A 358 14.54 16.26 17.46
CA ASP A 358 15.87 16.86 17.33
C ASP A 358 16.13 17.47 15.93
N ILE A 359 15.78 16.73 14.88
CA ILE A 359 15.85 17.20 13.49
C ILE A 359 15.08 18.51 13.27
N VAL A 360 13.85 18.63 13.79
CA VAL A 360 13.04 19.83 13.62
C VAL A 360 13.70 21.02 14.33
N GLN A 361 14.21 20.80 15.55
CA GLN A 361 14.89 21.83 16.32
C GLN A 361 16.17 22.29 15.62
N TYR A 362 16.97 21.35 15.15
CA TYR A 362 18.21 21.60 14.42
C TYR A 362 17.96 22.37 13.11
N MET A 363 16.96 21.96 12.33
CA MET A 363 16.59 22.64 11.09
C MET A 363 16.11 24.07 11.37
N ASN A 364 15.28 24.27 12.39
CA ASN A 364 14.82 25.61 12.78
C ASN A 364 15.99 26.52 13.20
N GLN A 365 16.99 26.00 13.92
CA GLN A 365 18.20 26.76 14.28
C GLN A 365 18.99 27.22 13.05
N LEU A 366 18.92 26.47 11.97
CA LEU A 366 19.58 26.76 10.69
C LEU A 366 18.70 27.59 9.74
N GLY A 367 17.55 28.08 10.19
CA GLY A 367 16.62 28.87 9.39
C GLY A 367 15.79 28.07 8.39
N PHE A 368 15.69 26.75 8.57
CA PHE A 368 14.81 25.89 7.78
C PHE A 368 13.53 25.61 8.54
N TYR A 369 12.39 25.72 7.86
CA TYR A 369 11.08 25.50 8.46
C TYR A 369 10.42 24.25 7.86
N GLN A 370 9.76 23.46 8.71
CA GLN A 370 8.97 22.29 8.29
C GLN A 370 7.58 22.72 7.80
N PHE A 371 7.27 22.41 6.54
CA PHE A 371 6.00 22.84 5.91
C PHE A 371 4.88 21.80 5.96
N VAL A 372 5.19 20.51 6.03
CA VAL A 372 4.17 19.46 6.18
C VAL A 372 3.74 19.37 7.65
N LYS A 373 2.49 19.77 7.91
CA LYS A 373 1.89 19.84 9.26
C LYS A 373 0.68 18.92 9.45
N VAL A 374 0.25 18.24 8.39
CA VAL A 374 -0.86 17.29 8.39
C VAL A 374 -0.37 15.93 7.90
N PRO A 375 -1.01 14.83 8.32
CA PRO A 375 -0.68 13.51 7.81
C PRO A 375 -0.80 13.48 6.29
N THR A 376 0.22 12.93 5.66
CA THR A 376 0.30 12.70 4.21
C THR A 376 0.08 11.24 3.88
N THR A 377 -0.35 10.41 4.83
CA THR A 377 -0.59 8.99 4.62
C THR A 377 -1.99 8.58 5.05
N ASP A 378 -2.53 7.55 4.41
CA ASP A 378 -3.80 6.91 4.77
C ASP A 378 -3.84 6.40 6.22
N TYR A 379 -2.67 6.25 6.85
CA TYR A 379 -2.52 5.66 8.19
C TYR A 379 -2.56 6.70 9.31
N GLY A 380 -2.38 7.99 9.00
CA GLY A 380 -2.48 9.10 9.97
C GLY A 380 -1.18 9.67 10.60
N PRO A 381 0.02 9.08 10.49
CA PRO A 381 1.28 9.73 10.89
C PRO A 381 1.76 10.83 9.93
N ILE A 382 2.62 11.74 10.43
CA ILE A 382 3.35 12.73 9.62
C ILE A 382 4.77 12.21 9.42
N LEU A 383 5.00 11.42 8.35
CA LEU A 383 6.31 10.82 8.02
C LEU A 383 7.08 11.57 6.94
N ASP A 384 6.37 12.33 6.10
CA ASP A 384 6.97 13.15 5.07
C ASP A 384 7.47 14.47 5.66
N HIS A 385 8.78 14.65 5.61
CA HIS A 385 9.43 15.88 6.04
C HIS A 385 9.71 16.76 4.83
N VAL A 386 9.51 18.07 4.98
CA VAL A 386 9.81 19.09 3.96
C VAL A 386 10.30 20.36 4.65
N TYR A 387 11.60 20.58 4.58
CA TYR A 387 12.28 21.72 5.14
C TYR A 387 12.72 22.70 4.08
N ILE A 388 12.43 23.99 4.26
CA ILE A 388 12.80 25.06 3.31
C ILE A 388 13.43 26.22 4.06
N ASN A 389 14.54 26.76 3.56
CA ASN A 389 15.24 27.91 4.16
C ASN A 389 14.71 29.28 3.69
N SER A 390 13.42 29.35 3.40
CA SER A 390 12.72 30.58 3.03
C SER A 390 11.30 30.52 3.56
N ASN A 391 10.81 31.65 4.07
CA ASN A 391 9.46 31.78 4.62
C ASN A 391 8.44 32.35 3.61
N ASP A 392 8.92 32.89 2.48
CA ASP A 392 8.14 33.84 1.67
C ASP A 392 7.50 33.24 0.40
N LEU A 393 7.72 31.95 0.09
CA LEU A 393 7.58 31.50 -1.31
C LEU A 393 6.96 30.11 -1.51
N VAL A 394 6.39 29.47 -0.51
CA VAL A 394 5.91 28.09 -0.69
C VAL A 394 4.56 27.85 -0.05
N VAL A 395 3.52 27.75 -0.87
CA VAL A 395 2.25 27.16 -0.46
C VAL A 395 2.36 25.64 -0.63
N VAL A 396 2.21 24.90 0.47
CA VAL A 396 2.16 23.43 0.42
C VAL A 396 0.70 22.99 0.39
N GLU A 397 0.29 22.44 -0.74
CA GLU A 397 -0.99 21.76 -0.87
C GLU A 397 -0.80 20.26 -0.77
N ILE A 398 -1.55 19.62 0.11
CA ILE A 398 -1.62 18.17 0.16
C ILE A 398 -2.76 17.73 -0.75
N VAL A 399 -2.41 17.00 -1.81
CA VAL A 399 -3.33 16.52 -2.82
C VAL A 399 -3.49 15.02 -2.64
N ASP A 400 -4.68 14.60 -2.23
CA ASP A 400 -5.06 13.19 -2.11
C ASP A 400 -4.80 12.45 -3.42
N THR A 401 -4.17 11.28 -3.33
CA THR A 401 -3.92 10.43 -4.49
C THR A 401 -4.49 9.04 -4.32
N TYR A 402 -5.18 8.56 -5.36
CA TYR A 402 -5.80 7.24 -5.34
C TYR A 402 -4.81 6.09 -5.63
N HIS A 403 -3.57 6.40 -5.99
CA HIS A 403 -2.56 5.45 -6.49
C HIS A 403 -1.26 5.39 -5.66
N SER A 404 -1.25 6.02 -4.48
CA SER A 404 -0.18 5.94 -3.49
C SER A 404 -0.83 5.92 -2.10
N ASP A 405 -0.20 5.26 -1.13
CA ASP A 405 -0.60 5.35 0.28
C ASP A 405 -0.07 6.63 0.96
N HIS A 406 0.72 7.41 0.21
CA HIS A 406 1.08 8.80 0.50
C HIS A 406 0.36 9.77 -0.47
N ASP A 407 -0.14 10.86 0.06
CA ASP A 407 -0.64 12.03 -0.67
C ASP A 407 0.52 12.81 -1.31
N TYR A 408 0.22 13.55 -2.39
CA TYR A 408 1.21 14.42 -2.99
C TYR A 408 1.35 15.72 -2.20
N CYS A 409 2.60 16.07 -1.87
CA CYS A 409 2.94 17.42 -1.43
C CYS A 409 3.25 18.26 -2.66
N LEU A 410 2.33 19.16 -3.02
CA LEU A 410 2.53 20.15 -4.07
C LEU A 410 3.09 21.43 -3.47
N PHE A 411 4.19 21.92 -4.02
CA PHE A 411 4.83 23.17 -3.65
C PHE A 411 4.55 24.18 -4.76
N LEU A 412 3.73 25.19 -4.46
CA LEU A 412 3.32 26.24 -5.39
C LEU A 412 4.14 27.52 -5.21
#